data_AF-A0A1T4UKZ3-F1
#
_entry.id   AF-A0A1T4UKZ3-F1
#
_cell.length_a   1.000
_cell.length_b   1.000
_cell.length_c   1.000
_cell.angle_alpha   90.00
_cell.angle_beta   90.00
_cell.angle_gamma   90.00
#
_symmetry.space_group_name_H-M   'P 1'
#
loop_
_entity.id
_entity.type
_entity.pdbx_description
1 polymer ?
#
loop_
_entity_poly.entity_id
_entity_poly.type
_entity_poly.pdbx_seq_one_letter_code
_entity_poly.pdbx_strand_id
1 'polypeptide(L)'
;MIRLRSSKKIPKLALDDIFSEEDDLGLLDVAPLKVKAPAGNLSASQYEEITVFYEKHGRAPEGDADSFDEKKLARRLKAFKSNPEQCEALKDFDPYGLLLNGLPTHFSQSLDTATQVVFEPTPSFGLDKSELVTSLDDIFDDDDGLLEFDAPDIFTMRHVPTEKKSQPDEIAKRQPCADFPRYVSVFEAAQKELKTGSATLERFRHELQIHIGDFFILGGVMGYVHSAGERLEG
;
A
#
# COMPACT_ATOMS: atom_id res chain seq x y z
N MET A 1 -20.21 11.10 -13.50
CA MET A 1 -21.21 12.15 -13.76
C MET A 1 -20.75 12.93 -14.99
N ILE A 2 -21.62 13.17 -15.96
CA ILE A 2 -21.34 14.07 -17.08
C ILE A 2 -21.72 15.46 -16.60
N ARG A 3 -20.72 16.25 -16.23
CA ARG A 3 -20.96 17.68 -16.00
C ARG A 3 -20.97 18.35 -17.37
N LEU A 4 -22.16 18.71 -17.85
CA LEU A 4 -22.31 19.59 -19.02
C LEU A 4 -21.83 20.98 -18.61
N ARG A 5 -20.51 21.19 -18.57
CA ARG A 5 -19.97 22.54 -18.57
C ARG A 5 -20.22 23.04 -19.98
N SER A 6 -21.19 23.94 -20.15
CA SER A 6 -21.25 24.76 -21.35
C SER A 6 -19.87 25.39 -21.51
N SER A 7 -19.07 24.88 -22.44
CA SER A 7 -17.83 25.52 -22.80
C SER A 7 -18.23 26.79 -23.54
N LYS A 8 -18.53 27.86 -22.80
CA LYS A 8 -18.42 29.21 -23.34
C LYS A 8 -17.05 29.22 -23.98
N LYS A 9 -16.96 29.32 -25.31
CA LYS A 9 -15.69 29.30 -26.03
C LYS A 9 -14.88 30.47 -25.47
N ILE A 10 -14.04 30.20 -24.47
CA ILE A 10 -13.05 31.15 -24.00
C ILE A 10 -12.17 31.34 -25.23
N PRO A 11 -12.00 32.58 -25.73
CA PRO A 11 -11.02 32.82 -26.78
C PRO A 11 -9.72 32.19 -26.29
N LYS A 12 -9.13 31.30 -27.09
CA LYS A 12 -7.91 30.61 -26.68
C LYS A 12 -6.84 31.69 -26.56
N LEU A 13 -6.51 32.12 -25.34
CA LEU A 13 -5.28 32.86 -25.10
C LEU A 13 -4.17 31.93 -25.57
N ALA A 14 -3.31 32.44 -26.45
CA ALA A 14 -2.11 31.71 -26.81
C ALA A 14 -1.23 31.61 -25.57
N LEU A 15 -0.40 30.57 -25.49
CA LEU A 15 0.59 30.50 -24.41
C LEU A 15 1.51 31.73 -24.44
N ASP A 16 1.78 32.26 -25.64
CA ASP A 16 2.54 33.50 -25.82
C ASP A 16 1.86 34.72 -25.19
N ASP A 17 0.52 34.78 -25.15
CA ASP A 17 -0.21 35.88 -24.48
C ASP A 17 0.01 35.82 -22.96
N ILE A 18 0.03 34.61 -22.38
CA ILE A 18 0.24 34.39 -20.94
C ILE A 18 1.68 34.72 -20.53
N PHE A 19 2.67 34.39 -21.36
CA PHE A 19 4.08 34.67 -21.07
C PHE A 19 4.52 36.11 -21.38
N SER A 20 3.69 36.88 -22.09
CA SER A 20 3.97 38.28 -22.44
C SER A 20 3.45 39.28 -21.41
N GLU A 21 2.60 38.85 -20.47
CA GLU A 21 2.14 39.68 -19.35
C GLU A 21 3.27 39.87 -18.32
N GLU A 22 3.26 40.99 -17.60
CA GLU A 22 4.24 41.28 -16.55
C GLU A 22 4.16 40.19 -15.45
N ASP A 23 5.27 39.49 -15.19
CA ASP A 23 5.35 38.42 -14.17
C ASP A 23 5.42 39.02 -12.76
N ASP A 24 4.38 39.73 -12.36
CA ASP A 24 4.24 40.39 -11.05
C ASP A 24 4.34 39.41 -9.87
N LEU A 25 4.09 38.13 -10.13
CA LEU A 25 4.05 37.08 -9.13
C LEU A 25 5.35 36.25 -9.07
N GLY A 26 6.32 36.52 -9.96
CA GLY A 26 7.59 35.79 -10.03
C GLY A 26 7.41 34.29 -10.25
N LEU A 27 6.37 33.89 -10.98
CA LEU A 27 6.02 32.48 -11.22
C LEU A 27 6.91 31.84 -12.29
N LEU A 28 7.50 32.64 -13.17
CA LEU A 28 8.42 32.17 -14.20
C LEU A 28 9.85 32.04 -13.68
N ASP A 29 10.17 32.70 -12.57
CA ASP A 29 11.48 32.66 -11.89
C ASP A 29 11.60 31.45 -10.95
N VAL A 30 11.57 30.24 -11.53
CA VAL A 30 11.84 29.01 -10.77
C VAL A 30 13.33 28.67 -10.77
N ALA A 31 13.92 28.59 -9.58
CA ALA A 31 15.25 28.02 -9.44
C ALA A 31 15.25 26.55 -9.92
N PRO A 32 16.25 26.13 -10.73
CA PRO A 32 16.29 24.76 -11.24
C PRO A 32 16.27 23.78 -10.06
N LEU A 33 15.31 22.85 -10.09
CA LEU A 33 15.25 21.73 -9.16
C LEU A 33 16.60 21.03 -9.17
N LYS A 34 17.27 21.01 -8.02
CA LYS A 34 18.50 20.24 -7.83
C LYS A 34 18.21 18.81 -8.26
N VAL A 35 18.83 18.38 -9.35
CA VAL A 35 18.69 17.04 -9.89
C VAL A 35 18.96 16.07 -8.74
N LYS A 36 17.96 15.26 -8.37
CA LYS A 36 18.17 14.18 -7.41
C LYS A 36 19.32 13.34 -7.96
N ALA A 37 20.36 13.17 -7.16
CA ALA A 37 21.55 12.41 -7.53
C ALA A 37 21.15 11.08 -8.20
N PRO A 38 21.89 10.63 -9.22
CA PRO A 38 21.57 9.41 -9.95
C PRO A 38 21.43 8.25 -8.96
N ALA A 39 20.38 7.45 -9.13
CA ALA A 39 20.00 6.31 -8.30
C ALA A 39 21.06 5.19 -8.19
N GLY A 40 22.27 5.40 -8.70
CA GLY A 40 23.35 4.42 -8.68
C GLY A 40 24.08 4.30 -7.35
N ASN A 41 24.09 5.33 -6.50
CA ASN A 41 24.97 5.36 -5.31
C ASN A 41 24.23 5.64 -4.00
N LEU A 42 22.96 5.26 -3.91
CA LEU A 42 22.21 5.41 -2.66
C LEU A 42 22.91 4.65 -1.52
N SER A 43 23.37 3.43 -1.76
CA SER A 43 24.08 2.62 -0.75
C SER A 43 25.37 3.27 -0.26
N ALA A 44 26.18 3.87 -1.15
CA ALA A 44 27.42 4.56 -0.79
C ALA A 44 27.15 5.78 0.08
N SER A 45 26.19 6.63 -0.28
CA SER A 45 25.80 7.78 0.55
C SER A 45 25.25 7.35 1.91
N GLN A 46 24.45 6.29 1.95
CA GLN A 46 23.92 5.72 3.18
C GLN A 46 25.02 5.15 4.08
N TYR A 47 26.10 4.64 3.50
CA TYR A 47 27.25 4.13 4.22
C TYR A 47 28.17 5.27 4.70
N GLU A 48 28.33 6.33 3.91
CA GLU A 48 29.04 7.55 4.30
C GLU A 48 28.43 8.21 5.54
N GLU A 49 27.10 8.19 5.68
CA GLU A 49 26.44 8.63 6.93
C GLU A 49 26.90 7.82 8.15
N ILE A 50 27.14 6.51 7.98
CA ILE A 50 27.62 5.61 9.04
C ILE A 50 29.10 5.90 9.36
N THR A 51 29.94 6.13 8.35
CA THR A 51 31.36 6.46 8.56
C THR A 51 31.53 7.81 9.26
N VAL A 52 30.77 8.84 8.86
CA VAL A 52 30.77 10.15 9.52
C VAL A 52 30.31 10.04 10.98
N PHE A 53 29.33 9.17 11.27
CA PHE A 53 28.94 8.90 12.66
C PHE A 53 30.08 8.24 13.44
N TYR A 54 30.76 7.26 12.84
CA TYR A 54 31.89 6.58 13.42
C TYR A 54 33.08 7.53 13.70
N GLU A 55 33.37 8.47 12.79
CA GLU A 55 34.40 9.49 12.99
C GLU A 55 34.08 10.43 14.16
N LYS A 56 32.81 10.80 14.32
CA LYS A 56 32.38 11.72 15.38
C LYS A 56 32.31 11.05 16.75
N HIS A 57 31.86 9.81 16.81
CA HIS A 57 31.59 9.10 18.07
C HIS A 57 32.64 8.06 18.42
N GLY A 58 33.55 7.70 17.50
CA GLY A 58 34.54 6.64 17.66
C GLY A 58 33.94 5.24 17.84
N ARG A 59 32.63 5.07 17.60
CA ARG A 59 31.88 3.83 17.83
C ARG A 59 30.95 3.53 16.67
N ALA A 60 30.69 2.25 16.43
CA ALA A 60 29.66 1.84 15.48
C ALA A 60 28.27 2.17 16.04
N PRO A 61 27.30 2.57 15.19
CA PRO A 61 25.94 2.82 15.64
C PRO A 61 25.32 1.59 16.31
N GLU A 62 24.89 1.74 17.56
CA GLU A 62 24.26 0.67 18.34
C GLU A 62 22.74 0.78 18.32
N GLY A 63 22.04 -0.35 18.36
CA GLY A 63 20.57 -0.38 18.33
C GLY A 63 19.91 0.12 19.61
N ASP A 64 20.66 0.16 20.71
CA ASP A 64 20.16 0.38 22.07
C ASP A 64 20.37 1.82 22.56
N ALA A 65 20.93 2.70 21.73
CA ALA A 65 21.15 4.11 22.09
C ALA A 65 19.85 4.92 22.11
N ASP A 66 19.76 5.97 22.94
CA ASP A 66 18.54 6.82 23.03
C ASP A 66 18.28 7.68 21.80
N SER A 67 19.32 7.95 20.99
CA SER A 67 19.20 8.78 19.79
C SER A 67 18.50 8.04 18.64
N PHE A 68 17.45 8.66 18.10
CA PHE A 68 16.72 8.13 16.95
C PHE A 68 17.63 7.92 15.72
N ASP A 69 18.56 8.86 15.49
CA ASP A 69 19.48 8.81 14.35
C ASP A 69 20.44 7.63 14.47
N GLU A 70 20.91 7.33 15.68
CA GLU A 70 21.79 6.19 15.95
C GLU A 70 21.06 4.86 15.71
N LYS A 71 19.82 4.71 16.21
CA LYS A 71 18.99 3.52 15.95
C LYS A 71 18.76 3.30 14.45
N LYS A 72 18.53 4.37 13.70
CA LYS A 72 18.33 4.33 12.25
C LYS A 72 19.60 3.83 11.54
N LEU A 73 20.76 4.40 11.89
CA LEU A 73 22.05 3.99 11.34
C LEU A 73 22.41 2.54 11.73
N ALA A 74 22.11 2.11 12.95
CA ALA A 74 22.35 0.75 13.44
C ALA A 74 21.52 -0.29 12.67
N ARG A 75 20.24 -0.02 12.43
CA ARG A 75 19.37 -0.87 11.58
C ARG A 75 19.90 -0.97 10.16
N ARG A 76 20.37 0.15 9.60
CA ARG A 76 20.94 0.20 8.26
C ARG A 76 22.26 -0.57 8.16
N LEU A 77 23.16 -0.43 9.14
CA LEU A 77 24.41 -1.20 9.22
C LEU A 77 24.11 -2.71 9.30
N LYS A 78 23.13 -3.12 10.12
CA LYS A 78 22.65 -4.51 10.16
C LYS A 78 22.10 -4.98 8.81
N ALA A 79 21.38 -4.13 8.08
CA ALA A 79 20.87 -4.46 6.74
C ALA A 79 22.00 -4.64 5.72
N PHE A 80 23.05 -3.81 5.76
CA PHE A 80 24.24 -4.01 4.94
C PHE A 80 24.92 -5.34 5.26
N LYS A 81 25.13 -5.65 6.55
CA LYS A 81 25.70 -6.94 6.99
C LYS A 81 24.88 -8.16 6.55
N SER A 82 23.56 -8.02 6.43
CA SER A 82 22.68 -9.10 5.98
C SER A 82 22.73 -9.35 4.47
N ASN A 83 23.14 -8.36 3.67
CA ASN A 83 23.11 -8.44 2.20
C ASN A 83 24.55 -8.45 1.63
N PRO A 84 25.06 -9.61 1.19
CA PRO A 84 26.45 -9.74 0.74
C PRO A 84 26.78 -8.89 -0.49
N GLU A 85 25.82 -8.67 -1.40
CA GLU A 85 25.99 -7.79 -2.57
C GLU A 85 26.29 -6.33 -2.16
N GLN A 86 25.64 -5.85 -1.10
CA GLN A 86 25.85 -4.50 -0.59
C GLN A 86 27.19 -4.41 0.16
N CYS A 87 27.57 -5.47 0.89
CA CYS A 87 28.91 -5.56 1.47
C CYS A 87 29.97 -5.48 0.38
N GLU A 88 29.83 -6.21 -0.73
CA GLU A 88 30.81 -6.22 -1.81
C GLU A 88 30.93 -4.86 -2.51
N ALA A 89 29.81 -4.22 -2.84
CA ALA A 89 29.80 -2.89 -3.45
C ALA A 89 30.36 -1.78 -2.54
N LEU A 90 30.27 -1.96 -1.21
CA LEU A 90 30.72 -0.98 -0.22
C LEU A 90 32.13 -1.26 0.33
N LYS A 91 32.78 -2.38 -0.04
CA LYS A 91 34.17 -2.69 0.37
C LYS A 91 35.13 -1.55 0.03
N ASP A 92 34.97 -0.93 -1.14
CA ASP A 92 35.83 0.17 -1.59
C ASP A 92 35.64 1.45 -0.75
N PHE A 93 34.53 1.55 -0.03
CA PHE A 93 34.14 2.70 0.79
C PHE A 93 34.23 2.42 2.30
N ASP A 94 34.79 1.27 2.73
CA ASP A 94 34.91 0.85 4.13
C ASP A 94 36.37 0.93 4.64
N PRO A 95 36.89 2.14 4.95
CA PRO A 95 38.23 2.29 5.53
C PRO A 95 38.30 1.80 6.99
N TYR A 96 37.15 1.60 7.66
CA TYR A 96 37.06 1.27 9.09
C TYR A 96 36.75 -0.20 9.37
N GLY A 97 36.57 -1.02 8.33
CA GLY A 97 36.27 -2.44 8.43
C GLY A 97 34.92 -2.76 9.09
N LEU A 98 33.94 -1.85 9.04
CA LEU A 98 32.65 -1.99 9.74
C LEU A 98 31.73 -3.06 9.11
N LEU A 99 31.97 -3.42 7.85
CA LEU A 99 31.19 -4.41 7.09
C LEU A 99 31.71 -5.84 7.28
N LEU A 100 32.97 -6.01 7.70
CA LEU A 100 33.55 -7.32 7.90
C LEU A 100 33.09 -7.87 9.26
N ASN A 101 32.20 -8.86 9.20
CA ASN A 101 31.68 -9.53 10.37
C ASN A 101 32.77 -10.41 11.02
N GLY A 102 33.58 -9.82 11.90
CA GLY A 102 34.55 -10.58 12.67
C GLY A 102 35.75 -9.79 13.17
N LEU A 103 35.52 -8.75 13.97
CA LEU A 103 36.49 -8.36 15.01
C LEU A 103 35.71 -7.86 16.24
N PRO A 104 35.47 -8.72 17.23
CA PRO A 104 35.35 -8.25 18.59
C PRO A 104 36.77 -7.86 19.00
N THR A 105 37.15 -6.59 18.88
CA THR A 105 38.34 -6.09 19.58
C THR A 105 37.98 -5.79 21.04
N HIS A 106 37.45 -6.82 21.73
CA HIS A 106 37.71 -6.99 23.14
C HIS A 106 38.91 -7.94 23.22
N PHE A 107 40.07 -7.33 23.47
CA PHE A 107 41.28 -8.02 23.91
C PHE A 107 41.00 -8.84 25.17
N SER A 108 40.86 -10.16 25.04
CA SER A 108 41.20 -11.12 26.11
C SER A 108 41.08 -12.59 25.65
N GLN A 109 42.24 -13.16 25.34
CA GLN A 109 42.73 -14.52 25.68
C GLN A 109 41.84 -15.80 25.59
N SER A 110 42.49 -16.83 25.03
CA SER A 110 42.34 -18.31 25.18
C SER A 110 41.12 -18.96 24.53
N LEU A 111 41.23 -19.74 23.44
CA LEU A 111 41.88 -21.04 23.16
C LEU A 111 40.96 -22.25 23.42
N ASP A 112 40.91 -23.14 22.42
CA ASP A 112 40.46 -24.55 22.44
C ASP A 112 38.95 -24.82 22.53
N THR A 113 38.36 -25.88 21.98
CA THR A 113 38.69 -26.95 21.02
C THR A 113 37.36 -27.72 20.83
N ALA A 114 37.21 -28.39 19.69
CA ALA A 114 36.11 -29.28 19.28
C ALA A 114 35.41 -30.10 20.38
N THR A 115 34.12 -30.45 20.19
CA THR A 115 33.57 -31.81 20.38
C THR A 115 32.12 -31.92 19.89
N GLN A 116 31.85 -32.92 19.05
CA GLN A 116 30.54 -33.42 18.63
C GLN A 116 29.84 -34.17 19.76
N VAL A 117 28.50 -34.21 19.79
CA VAL A 117 27.78 -35.40 20.30
C VAL A 117 26.40 -35.55 19.64
N VAL A 118 26.28 -36.69 18.98
CA VAL A 118 25.08 -37.36 18.49
C VAL A 118 24.46 -38.14 19.65
N PHE A 119 23.14 -38.07 19.88
CA PHE A 119 22.33 -39.23 20.31
C PHE A 119 20.81 -38.95 20.33
N GLU A 120 20.11 -39.58 19.38
CA GLU A 120 18.80 -40.25 19.54
C GLU A 120 19.10 -41.73 19.20
N PRO A 121 18.29 -42.77 19.54
CA PRO A 121 17.00 -42.80 20.26
C PRO A 121 16.96 -43.95 21.31
N THR A 122 15.82 -44.23 21.96
CA THR A 122 15.31 -45.57 22.43
C THR A 122 14.15 -45.36 23.45
N PRO A 123 13.30 -46.36 23.77
CA PRO A 123 12.25 -46.93 22.92
C PRO A 123 10.93 -47.17 23.69
N SER A 124 9.77 -46.97 23.08
CA SER A 124 8.53 -47.58 23.60
C SER A 124 7.51 -47.76 22.49
N PHE A 125 7.71 -48.81 21.68
CA PHE A 125 6.69 -49.34 20.78
C PHE A 125 5.61 -50.02 21.62
N GLY A 126 4.54 -49.29 21.91
CA GLY A 126 3.26 -49.86 22.30
C GLY A 126 2.44 -50.13 21.04
N LEU A 127 2.14 -51.42 20.81
CA LEU A 127 1.16 -51.97 19.86
C LEU A 127 0.96 -51.17 18.55
N ASP A 128 1.62 -51.62 17.48
CA ASP A 128 1.30 -51.22 16.10
C ASP A 128 -0.12 -51.71 15.75
N LYS A 129 -1.13 -50.90 16.09
CA LYS A 129 -2.55 -51.11 15.73
C LYS A 129 -2.81 -50.76 14.25
N SER A 130 -1.78 -50.32 13.55
CA SER A 130 -1.75 -49.98 12.12
C SER A 130 -2.08 -51.18 11.20
N GLU A 131 -2.01 -52.43 11.67
CA GLU A 131 -2.48 -53.61 10.93
C GLU A 131 -4.00 -53.86 11.02
N LEU A 132 -4.75 -53.14 11.87
CA LEU A 132 -6.20 -53.36 12.07
C LEU A 132 -7.08 -52.29 11.41
N VAL A 133 -6.50 -51.21 10.90
CA VAL A 133 -7.25 -50.12 10.28
C VAL A 133 -7.74 -50.54 8.90
N THR A 134 -8.99 -50.98 8.82
CA THR A 134 -9.58 -51.52 7.58
C THR A 134 -10.49 -50.54 6.84
N SER A 135 -10.82 -49.40 7.45
CA SER A 135 -11.61 -48.33 6.85
C SER A 135 -11.27 -46.96 7.46
N LEU A 136 -11.71 -45.88 6.80
CA LEU A 136 -11.60 -44.52 7.34
C LEU A 136 -12.49 -44.33 8.58
N ASP A 137 -13.61 -45.06 8.67
CA ASP A 137 -14.50 -45.02 9.83
C ASP A 137 -13.80 -45.56 11.10
N ASP A 138 -12.95 -46.58 10.97
CA ASP A 138 -12.17 -47.15 12.10
C ASP A 138 -11.16 -46.14 12.69
N ILE A 139 -10.70 -45.17 11.87
CA ILE A 139 -9.84 -44.07 12.31
C ILE A 139 -10.65 -42.99 13.04
N PHE A 140 -11.91 -42.77 12.64
CA PHE A 140 -12.78 -41.77 13.24
C PHE A 140 -13.44 -42.26 14.53
N ASP A 141 -13.66 -43.57 14.66
CA ASP A 141 -14.23 -44.21 15.85
C ASP A 141 -13.17 -44.52 16.93
N ASP A 142 -11.88 -44.41 16.62
CA ASP A 142 -10.82 -44.58 17.63
C ASP A 142 -10.81 -43.37 18.59
N ASP A 143 -11.32 -43.62 19.80
CA ASP A 143 -11.52 -42.69 20.92
C ASP A 143 -10.19 -42.28 21.59
N ASP A 144 -9.18 -41.97 20.79
CA ASP A 144 -7.86 -41.50 21.27
C ASP A 144 -7.87 -40.00 21.61
N GLY A 145 -9.04 -39.35 21.64
CA GLY A 145 -9.22 -37.93 21.94
C GLY A 145 -8.49 -36.98 20.98
N LEU A 146 -7.79 -37.51 19.97
CA LEU A 146 -6.96 -36.76 19.02
C LEU A 146 -7.79 -35.84 18.12
N LEU A 147 -9.06 -36.19 17.87
CA LEU A 147 -9.99 -35.42 17.05
C LEU A 147 -11.06 -34.70 17.89
N GLU A 148 -11.03 -34.85 19.22
CA GLU A 148 -11.89 -34.12 20.14
C GLU A 148 -11.30 -32.73 20.43
N PHE A 149 -11.12 -31.94 19.38
CA PHE A 149 -10.89 -30.51 19.53
C PHE A 149 -12.25 -29.85 19.74
N ASP A 150 -12.50 -29.35 20.94
CA ASP A 150 -13.63 -28.44 21.19
C ASP A 150 -13.58 -27.35 20.12
N ALA A 151 -14.65 -27.25 19.33
CA ALA A 151 -14.66 -26.54 18.06
C ALA A 151 -14.08 -25.14 18.29
N PRO A 152 -12.94 -24.80 17.67
CA PRO A 152 -12.23 -23.62 18.09
C PRO A 152 -13.11 -22.41 17.80
N ASP A 153 -13.07 -21.48 18.73
CA ASP A 153 -13.69 -20.16 18.72
C ASP A 153 -13.27 -19.27 17.52
N ILE A 154 -12.53 -19.83 16.56
CA ILE A 154 -12.08 -19.25 15.28
C ILE A 154 -13.22 -18.73 14.40
N PHE A 155 -14.44 -19.23 14.56
CA PHE A 155 -15.61 -18.74 13.83
C PHE A 155 -16.31 -17.56 14.52
N THR A 156 -15.90 -17.19 15.73
CA THR A 156 -16.49 -16.05 16.45
C THR A 156 -15.58 -14.82 16.35
N MET A 157 -16.06 -13.78 15.66
CA MET A 157 -15.34 -12.51 15.56
C MET A 157 -15.49 -11.69 16.84
N ARG A 158 -14.51 -11.77 17.74
CA ARG A 158 -14.53 -11.05 19.03
C ARG A 158 -13.98 -9.63 18.99
N HIS A 159 -13.13 -9.30 18.01
CA HIS A 159 -12.33 -8.07 17.99
C HIS A 159 -12.67 -7.09 16.86
N VAL A 160 -13.75 -7.34 16.11
CA VAL A 160 -14.24 -6.42 15.09
C VAL A 160 -15.59 -5.89 15.54
N PRO A 161 -15.83 -4.56 15.54
CA PRO A 161 -17.16 -4.02 15.72
C PRO A 161 -18.08 -4.63 14.65
N THR A 162 -19.01 -5.49 15.07
CA THR A 162 -20.07 -6.03 14.23
C THR A 162 -21.17 -4.99 14.05
N GLU A 163 -20.78 -3.75 13.71
CA GLU A 163 -21.73 -2.76 13.26
C GLU A 163 -22.30 -3.27 11.95
N LYS A 164 -23.52 -3.79 12.02
CA LYS A 164 -24.34 -4.08 10.85
C LYS A 164 -24.45 -2.76 10.11
N LYS A 165 -23.68 -2.59 9.04
CA LYS A 165 -23.87 -1.50 8.08
C LYS A 165 -25.37 -1.42 7.81
N SER A 166 -26.00 -0.31 8.22
CA SER A 166 -27.42 -0.12 8.01
C SER A 166 -27.65 -0.27 6.51
N GLN A 167 -28.45 -1.27 6.15
CA GLN A 167 -28.91 -1.34 4.77
C GLN A 167 -29.86 -0.16 4.60
N PRO A 168 -29.74 0.62 3.53
CA PRO A 168 -30.62 1.75 3.30
C PRO A 168 -32.07 1.22 3.20
N ASP A 169 -32.98 1.91 3.88
CA ASP A 169 -34.40 1.54 3.91
C ASP A 169 -35.04 1.59 2.51
N GLU A 170 -34.48 2.39 1.60
CA GLU A 170 -34.94 2.54 0.23
C GLU A 170 -33.83 2.19 -0.78
N ILE A 171 -34.00 1.06 -1.47
CA ILE A 171 -33.14 0.65 -2.59
C ILE A 171 -33.86 0.94 -3.90
N ALA A 172 -33.36 1.92 -4.65
CA ALA A 172 -33.92 2.28 -5.95
C ALA A 172 -33.83 1.10 -6.95
N LYS A 173 -34.96 0.72 -7.54
CA LYS A 173 -35.04 -0.29 -8.60
C LYS A 173 -35.30 0.38 -9.95
N ARG A 174 -34.75 -0.18 -11.02
CA ARG A 174 -34.99 0.33 -12.39
C ARG A 174 -36.46 0.11 -12.76
N GLN A 175 -37.14 1.19 -13.15
CA GLN A 175 -38.52 1.16 -13.64
C GLN A 175 -38.59 1.76 -15.05
N PRO A 176 -39.40 1.20 -15.97
CA PRO A 176 -39.65 1.82 -17.26
C PRO A 176 -40.26 3.22 -17.08
N CYS A 177 -39.71 4.21 -17.77
CA CYS A 177 -40.21 5.59 -17.72
C CYS A 177 -41.27 5.82 -18.80
N ALA A 178 -42.51 6.09 -18.40
CA ALA A 178 -43.61 6.38 -19.34
C ALA A 178 -43.46 7.77 -20.00
N ASP A 179 -42.95 8.76 -19.27
CA ASP A 179 -42.79 10.14 -19.73
C ASP A 179 -41.49 10.40 -20.49
N PHE A 180 -40.79 9.35 -20.93
CA PHE A 180 -39.56 9.47 -21.70
C PHE A 180 -39.65 10.42 -22.92
N PRO A 181 -40.78 10.49 -23.68
CA PRO A 181 -40.91 11.42 -24.81
C PRO A 181 -40.61 12.88 -24.47
N ARG A 182 -40.86 13.31 -23.23
CA ARG A 182 -40.56 14.68 -22.77
C ARG A 182 -39.06 14.96 -22.67
N TYR A 183 -38.26 13.93 -22.43
CA TYR A 183 -36.83 14.05 -22.17
C TYR A 183 -35.95 13.75 -23.39
N VAL A 184 -36.54 13.20 -24.48
CA VAL A 184 -35.82 12.83 -25.71
C VAL A 184 -34.93 13.98 -26.22
N SER A 185 -35.48 15.20 -26.28
CA SER A 185 -34.76 16.39 -26.75
C SER A 185 -33.54 16.73 -25.89
N VAL A 186 -33.61 16.51 -24.58
CA VAL A 186 -32.50 16.76 -23.65
C VAL A 186 -31.37 15.74 -23.88
N PHE A 187 -31.72 14.48 -24.12
CA PHE A 187 -30.75 13.44 -24.47
C PHE A 187 -30.10 13.67 -25.84
N GLU A 188 -30.87 14.08 -26.85
CA GLU A 188 -30.33 14.43 -28.18
C GLU A 188 -29.37 15.62 -28.11
N ALA A 189 -29.73 16.65 -27.34
CA ALA A 189 -28.86 17.80 -27.10
C ALA A 189 -27.56 17.37 -26.42
N ALA A 190 -27.63 16.60 -25.33
CA ALA A 190 -26.45 16.10 -24.63
C ALA A 190 -25.55 15.23 -25.52
N GLN A 191 -26.12 14.35 -26.36
CA GLN A 191 -25.35 13.56 -27.32
C GLN A 191 -24.65 14.43 -28.37
N LYS A 192 -25.33 15.47 -28.87
CA LYS A 192 -24.75 16.43 -29.81
C LYS A 192 -23.61 17.22 -29.17
N GLU A 193 -23.75 17.63 -27.91
CA GLU A 193 -22.71 18.33 -27.16
C GLU A 193 -21.48 17.44 -26.91
N LEU A 194 -21.66 16.17 -26.60
CA LEU A 194 -20.57 15.20 -26.47
C LEU A 194 -19.86 14.95 -27.81
N LYS A 195 -20.62 14.83 -28.92
CA LYS A 195 -20.04 14.66 -30.27
C LYS A 195 -19.26 15.89 -30.75
N THR A 196 -19.75 17.08 -30.42
CA THR A 196 -19.10 18.36 -30.77
C THR A 196 -17.95 18.71 -29.84
N GLY A 197 -17.74 17.95 -28.75
CA GLY A 197 -16.70 18.21 -27.76
C GLY A 197 -16.98 19.41 -26.86
N SER A 198 -18.21 19.95 -26.88
CA SER A 198 -18.62 21.06 -26.00
C SER A 198 -18.87 20.58 -24.56
N ALA A 199 -19.10 19.28 -24.38
CA ALA A 199 -19.26 18.62 -23.10
C ALA A 199 -18.18 17.54 -22.89
N THR A 200 -17.71 17.40 -21.65
CA THR A 200 -16.67 16.44 -21.27
C THR A 200 -17.14 15.52 -20.15
N LEU A 201 -16.72 14.26 -20.18
CA LEU A 201 -17.00 13.30 -19.10
C LEU A 201 -16.00 13.51 -17.96
N GLU A 202 -16.52 13.68 -16.73
CA GLU A 202 -15.69 13.84 -15.55
C GLU A 202 -15.81 12.61 -14.64
N ARG A 203 -14.68 12.11 -14.16
CA ARG A 203 -14.65 10.99 -13.20
C ARG A 203 -15.23 11.46 -11.88
N PHE A 204 -16.18 10.70 -11.39
CA PHE A 204 -16.92 10.99 -10.17
C PHE A 204 -16.04 10.71 -8.95
N ARG A 205 -15.89 11.69 -8.05
CA ARG A 205 -15.09 11.56 -6.81
C ARG A 205 -15.92 11.42 -5.54
N HIS A 206 -17.16 11.92 -5.53
CA HIS A 206 -18.05 11.90 -4.35
C HIS A 206 -19.49 11.53 -4.74
N GLU A 207 -20.02 10.51 -4.08
CA GLU A 207 -21.32 9.88 -4.38
C GLU A 207 -22.55 10.76 -4.12
N LEU A 208 -22.39 11.83 -3.35
CA LEU A 208 -23.48 12.63 -2.79
C LEU A 208 -23.68 14.00 -3.48
N GLN A 209 -23.05 14.24 -4.63
CA GLN A 209 -23.07 15.53 -5.33
C GLN A 209 -23.77 15.45 -6.69
N ILE A 210 -24.89 14.74 -6.74
CA ILE A 210 -25.76 14.69 -7.92
C ILE A 210 -26.85 15.74 -7.74
N HIS A 211 -26.96 16.68 -8.68
CA HIS A 211 -28.00 17.70 -8.69
C HIS A 211 -29.07 17.40 -9.75
N ILE A 212 -30.25 17.95 -9.53
CA ILE A 212 -31.33 17.92 -10.52
C ILE A 212 -30.86 18.64 -11.79
N GLY A 213 -31.09 18.02 -12.94
CA GLY A 213 -30.63 18.51 -14.25
C GLY A 213 -29.31 17.91 -14.71
N ASP A 214 -28.60 17.15 -13.85
CA ASP A 214 -27.33 16.55 -14.22
C ASP A 214 -27.50 15.29 -15.08
N PHE A 215 -26.49 15.05 -15.90
CA PHE A 215 -26.32 13.80 -16.65
C PHE A 215 -25.26 12.92 -15.99
N PHE A 216 -25.42 11.61 -16.08
CA PHE A 216 -24.40 10.65 -15.64
C PHE A 216 -24.41 9.40 -16.51
N ILE A 217 -23.37 8.57 -16.37
CA ILE A 217 -23.30 7.28 -17.05
C ILE A 217 -23.20 6.20 -15.97
N LEU A 218 -24.11 5.24 -16.02
CA LEU A 218 -24.13 4.08 -15.13
C LEU A 218 -24.15 2.81 -15.98
N GLY A 219 -23.10 2.00 -15.91
CA GLY A 219 -23.00 0.75 -16.68
C GLY A 219 -23.09 0.95 -18.20
N GLY A 220 -22.57 2.07 -18.73
CA GLY A 220 -22.63 2.40 -20.15
C GLY A 220 -23.94 3.05 -20.61
N VAL A 221 -24.93 3.21 -19.72
CA VAL A 221 -26.20 3.86 -20.01
C VAL A 221 -26.19 5.30 -19.50
N MET A 222 -26.59 6.25 -20.34
CA MET A 222 -26.73 7.66 -19.95
C MET A 222 -28.02 7.86 -19.16
N GLY A 223 -27.92 8.50 -17.99
CA GLY A 223 -29.05 8.89 -17.14
C GLY A 223 -29.13 10.40 -16.98
N TYR A 224 -30.36 10.89 -16.78
CA TYR A 224 -30.68 12.30 -16.50
C TYR A 224 -31.42 12.38 -15.17
N VAL A 225 -31.04 13.34 -14.31
CA VAL A 225 -31.65 13.52 -12.99
C VAL A 225 -32.82 14.49 -13.10
N HIS A 226 -34.05 13.98 -13.17
CA HIS A 226 -35.24 14.84 -13.24
C HIS A 226 -35.65 15.42 -11.88
N SER A 227 -35.51 14.63 -10.81
CA SER A 227 -35.82 15.01 -9.43
C SER A 227 -34.90 14.26 -8.46
N ALA A 228 -34.70 14.82 -7.28
CA ALA A 228 -33.95 14.21 -6.19
C ALA A 228 -34.86 14.11 -4.97
N GLY A 229 -34.80 12.97 -4.27
CA GLY A 229 -35.50 12.78 -3.00
C GLY A 229 -34.84 13.53 -1.84
N GLU A 230 -35.44 13.43 -0.66
CA GLU A 230 -34.90 14.03 0.56
C GLU A 230 -33.54 13.38 0.89
N ARG A 231 -32.55 14.23 1.18
CA ARG A 231 -31.21 13.75 1.52
C ARG A 231 -31.23 13.29 2.96
N LEU A 232 -30.91 12.01 3.18
CA LEU A 232 -30.63 11.50 4.53
C LEU A 232 -29.38 12.22 5.05
N GLU A 233 -29.57 13.20 5.93
CA GLU A 233 -28.49 13.71 6.77
C GLU A 233 -28.17 12.62 7.79
N GLY A 234 -26.92 12.13 7.75
CA GLY A 234 -26.39 11.14 8.68
C GLY A 234 -25.80 11.79 9.92
#